data_AF-A0A8H4ADJ5-F1
#
_entry.id   AF-A0A8H4ADJ5-F1
#
_cell.length_a   1.000
_cell.length_b   1.000
_cell.length_c   1.000
_cell.angle_alpha   90.00
_cell.angle_beta   90.00
_cell.angle_gamma   90.00
#
_symmetry.space_group_name_H-M   'P 1'
#
loop_
_entity.id
_entity.type
_entity.pdbx_description
1 polymer ?
#
loop_
_entity_poly.entity_id
_entity_poly.type
_entity_poly.pdbx_seq_one_letter_code
_entity_poly.pdbx_strand_id
1 'polypeptide(L)'
;MTNTLLSTYRQLLKEINKQFTSQNNNQYWKQQLIEAFRKNKDITNIEVSQRLNQDAQDVLSFLRSNRRHNELLASYNPTHGQSEEKRVELTANRVGLKVPGSDV
;
A
#
# COMPACT_ATOMS: atom_id res chain seq x y z
N MET A 1 -1.83 -1.62 28.41
CA MET A 1 -1.81 -1.87 26.95
C MET A 1 -1.75 -3.36 26.73
N THR A 2 -2.75 -3.95 26.09
CA THR A 2 -2.79 -5.38 25.75
C THR A 2 -1.71 -5.70 24.72
N ASN A 3 -1.02 -6.85 24.84
CA ASN A 3 0.07 -7.25 23.93
C ASN A 3 -0.35 -7.28 22.44
N THR A 4 -1.64 -7.52 22.18
CA THR A 4 -2.22 -7.56 20.84
C THR A 4 -2.16 -6.19 20.15
N LEU A 5 -2.51 -5.10 20.86
CA LEU A 5 -2.49 -3.74 20.30
C LEU A 5 -1.09 -3.31 19.86
N LEU A 6 -0.07 -3.56 20.69
CA LEU A 6 1.32 -3.25 20.34
C LEU A 6 1.79 -4.06 19.13
N SER A 7 1.33 -5.30 18.99
CA SER A 7 1.64 -6.12 17.83
C SER A 7 0.97 -5.58 16.55
N THR A 8 -0.30 -5.18 16.62
CA THR A 8 -1.04 -4.59 15.50
C THR A 8 -0.40 -3.27 15.06
N TYR A 9 -0.05 -2.40 16.02
CA TYR A 9 0.64 -1.15 15.76
C TYR A 9 1.97 -1.36 15.00
N ARG A 10 2.80 -2.31 15.47
CA ARG A 10 4.07 -2.65 14.79
C ARG A 10 3.84 -3.20 13.39
N GLN A 11 2.81 -4.03 13.21
CA GLN A 11 2.47 -4.59 11.90
C GLN A 11 1.96 -3.51 10.93
N LEU A 12 1.13 -2.57 11.40
CA LEU A 12 0.68 -1.41 10.63
C LEU A 12 1.86 -0.55 10.18
N LEU A 13 2.77 -0.20 11.09
CA LEU A 13 3.96 0.57 10.73
C LEU A 13 4.82 -0.15 9.68
N LYS A 14 4.98 -1.47 9.80
CA LYS A 14 5.73 -2.27 8.81
C LYS A 14 5.06 -2.24 7.43
N GLU A 15 3.74 -2.43 7.37
CA GLU A 15 3.00 -2.40 6.09
C GLU A 15 3.01 -1.00 5.46
N ILE A 16 2.81 0.05 6.25
CA ILE A 16 2.89 1.44 5.74
C ILE A 16 4.29 1.74 5.20
N ASN A 17 5.35 1.37 5.92
CA ASN A 17 6.70 1.60 5.47
C ASN A 17 7.00 0.86 4.16
N LYS A 18 6.50 -0.37 4.00
CA LYS A 18 6.68 -1.20 2.81
C LYS A 18 5.92 -0.68 1.59
N GLN A 19 4.73 -0.08 1.79
CA GLN A 19 3.86 0.33 0.69
C GLN A 19 4.06 1.79 0.28
N PHE A 20 4.21 2.70 1.25
CA PHE A 20 4.20 4.14 0.98
C PHE A 20 5.57 4.78 1.14
N THR A 21 6.30 4.42 2.21
CA THR A 21 7.54 5.12 2.56
C THR A 21 8.74 4.64 1.74
N SER A 22 8.88 3.34 1.47
CA SER A 22 10.01 2.83 0.68
C SER A 22 9.94 3.22 -0.79
N GLN A 23 8.75 3.44 -1.33
CA GLN A 23 8.56 3.79 -2.75
C GLN A 23 8.78 5.29 -3.01
N ASN A 24 8.24 6.16 -2.15
CA ASN A 24 8.19 7.61 -2.40
C ASN A 24 9.07 8.44 -1.45
N ASN A 25 9.87 7.79 -0.60
CA ASN A 25 10.64 8.40 0.50
C ASN A 25 9.81 9.33 1.43
N ASN A 26 8.48 9.16 1.44
CA ASN A 26 7.56 10.01 2.16
C ASN A 26 7.22 9.38 3.53
N GLN A 27 7.56 10.11 4.61
CA GLN A 27 7.32 9.68 6.00
C GLN A 27 5.96 10.15 6.55
N TYR A 28 5.18 10.91 5.78
CA TYR A 28 3.91 11.50 6.22
C TYR A 28 2.96 10.46 6.81
N TRP A 29 2.67 9.38 6.08
CA TRP A 29 1.75 8.34 6.53
C TRP A 29 2.19 7.64 7.82
N LYS A 30 3.50 7.44 7.97
CA LYS A 30 4.08 6.90 9.20
C LYS A 30 3.88 7.87 10.37
N GLN A 31 4.14 9.16 10.17
CA GLN A 31 3.95 10.18 11.19
C GLN A 31 2.48 10.29 11.61
N GLN A 32 1.56 10.33 10.64
CA GLN A 32 0.11 10.37 10.91
C GLN A 32 -0.37 9.15 11.71
N LEU A 33 0.12 7.95 11.41
CA LEU A 33 -0.19 6.77 12.21
C LEU A 33 0.32 6.91 13.65
N ILE A 34 1.56 7.37 13.82
CA ILE A 34 2.16 7.58 15.15
C ILE A 34 1.35 8.61 15.95
N GLU A 35 0.98 9.73 15.33
CA GLU A 35 0.17 10.77 15.94
C GLU A 35 -1.21 10.26 16.37
N ALA A 36 -1.88 9.47 15.51
CA ALA A 36 -3.17 8.86 15.83
C ALA A 36 -3.10 7.92 17.04
N PHE A 37 -2.07 7.06 17.12
CA PHE A 37 -1.89 6.16 18.26
C PHE A 37 -1.50 6.92 19.54
N ARG A 38 -0.71 7.99 19.43
CA ARG A 38 -0.34 8.84 20.57
C ARG A 38 -1.55 9.59 21.12
N LYS A 39 -2.38 10.17 20.25
CA LYS A 39 -3.60 10.91 20.63
C LYS A 39 -4.58 10.05 21.42
N ASN A 40 -4.66 8.76 21.08
CA ASN A 40 -5.60 7.82 21.69
C ASN A 40 -4.97 6.97 22.82
N LYS A 41 -3.76 7.30 23.28
CA LYS A 41 -3.01 6.51 24.28
C LYS A 41 -3.69 6.49 25.65
N ASP A 42 -4.24 7.62 26.07
CA ASP A 42 -4.74 7.84 27.43
C ASP A 42 -6.27 7.65 27.54
N ILE A 43 -6.88 6.93 26.59
CA ILE A 43 -8.31 6.63 26.62
C ILE A 43 -8.59 5.61 27.73
N THR A 44 -9.35 6.04 28.74
CA THR A 44 -9.79 5.19 29.86
C THR A 44 -11.04 4.37 29.54
N ASN A 45 -11.88 4.83 28.59
CA ASN A 45 -13.11 4.12 28.23
C ASN A 45 -12.79 2.81 27.48
N ILE A 46 -13.23 1.70 28.06
CA ILE A 46 -12.96 0.33 27.57
C ILE A 46 -13.59 0.08 26.21
N GLU A 47 -14.84 0.50 26.00
CA GLU A 47 -15.57 0.28 24.73
C GLU A 47 -14.91 1.05 23.57
N VAL A 48 -14.54 2.30 23.83
CA VAL A 48 -13.84 3.14 22.84
C VAL A 48 -12.46 2.54 22.52
N SER A 49 -11.73 2.07 23.53
CA SER A 49 -10.44 1.40 23.32
C SER A 49 -10.58 0.13 22.48
N GLN A 50 -11.59 -0.70 22.76
CA GLN A 50 -11.87 -1.91 21.98
C GLN A 50 -12.21 -1.59 20.53
N ARG A 51 -13.05 -0.59 20.29
CA ARG A 51 -13.40 -0.14 18.94
C ARG A 51 -12.18 0.33 18.16
N LEU A 52 -11.34 1.17 18.75
CA LEU A 52 -10.10 1.64 18.11
C LEU A 52 -9.12 0.50 17.81
N ASN A 53 -9.06 -0.51 18.68
CA ASN A 53 -8.26 -1.71 18.45
C ASN A 53 -8.79 -2.51 17.24
N GLN A 54 -10.11 -2.61 17.10
CA GLN A 54 -10.75 -3.27 15.96
C GLN A 54 -10.48 -2.48 14.67
N ASP A 55 -10.69 -1.17 14.68
CA ASP A 55 -10.41 -0.28 13.55
C ASP A 55 -8.96 -0.44 13.07
N ALA A 56 -7.99 -0.52 13.99
CA ALA A 56 -6.60 -0.75 13.66
C ALA A 56 -6.35 -2.12 12.98
N GLN A 57 -7.06 -3.17 13.39
CA GLN A 57 -6.96 -4.49 12.76
C GLN A 57 -7.61 -4.51 11.37
N ASP A 58 -8.72 -3.81 11.20
CA ASP A 58 -9.43 -3.70 9.93
C ASP A 58 -8.58 -2.94 8.91
N VAL A 59 -7.97 -1.82 9.31
CA VAL A 59 -7.01 -1.09 8.48
C VAL A 59 -5.81 -1.96 8.10
N LEU A 60 -5.27 -2.72 9.04
CA LEU A 60 -4.15 -3.63 8.75
C LEU A 60 -4.54 -4.69 7.71
N SER A 61 -5.74 -5.25 7.85
CA SER A 61 -6.28 -6.26 6.92
C SER A 61 -6.50 -5.66 5.54
N PHE A 62 -7.05 -4.45 5.46
CA PHE A 62 -7.22 -3.72 4.22
C PHE A 62 -5.89 -3.47 3.50
N LEU A 63 -4.88 -2.96 4.20
CA LEU A 63 -3.56 -2.69 3.60
C LEU A 63 -2.88 -3.96 3.08
N ARG A 64 -3.00 -5.08 3.80
CA ARG A 64 -2.47 -6.37 3.34
C ARG A 64 -3.19 -6.87 2.10
N SER A 65 -4.52 -6.79 2.09
CA SER A 65 -5.34 -7.20 0.94
C SER A 65 -5.04 -6.34 -0.29
N ASN A 66 -4.88 -5.03 -0.13
CA ASN A 66 -4.52 -4.13 -1.23
C ASN A 66 -3.14 -4.49 -1.83
N ARG A 67 -2.11 -4.67 -0.98
CA ARG A 67 -0.79 -5.10 -1.45
C ARG A 67 -0.88 -6.44 -2.17
N ARG A 68 -1.58 -7.42 -1.60
CA ARG A 68 -1.72 -8.74 -2.21
C ARG A 68 -2.45 -8.68 -3.55
N HIS A 69 -3.48 -7.86 -3.65
CA HIS A 69 -4.19 -7.61 -4.89
C HIS A 69 -3.26 -7.04 -5.97
N ASN A 70 -2.44 -6.04 -5.63
CA ASN A 70 -1.45 -5.49 -6.56
C ASN A 70 -0.39 -6.52 -7.00
N GLU A 71 0.08 -7.36 -6.07
CA GLU A 71 1.01 -8.46 -6.39
C GLU A 71 0.38 -9.45 -7.38
N LEU A 72 -0.90 -9.80 -7.18
CA LEU A 72 -1.63 -10.71 -8.08
C LEU A 72 -1.84 -10.08 -9.47
N LEU A 73 -2.20 -8.79 -9.52
CA LEU A 73 -2.34 -8.08 -10.79
C LEU A 73 -1.03 -8.07 -11.56
N ALA A 74 0.09 -7.81 -10.88
CA ALA A 74 1.42 -7.83 -11.50
C ALA A 74 1.81 -9.22 -12.01
N SER A 75 1.44 -10.30 -11.31
CA SER A 75 1.80 -11.66 -11.72
C SER A 75 0.93 -12.21 -12.85
N TYR A 76 -0.37 -11.88 -12.86
CA TYR A 76 -1.33 -12.46 -13.80
C TYR A 76 -1.64 -11.55 -15.00
N ASN A 77 -1.35 -10.25 -14.91
CA ASN A 77 -1.57 -9.30 -15.98
C ASN A 77 -0.29 -8.49 -16.27
N PRO A 78 0.61 -8.99 -17.13
CA PRO A 78 1.85 -8.30 -17.49
C PRO A 78 1.62 -6.99 -18.25
N THR A 79 0.40 -6.75 -18.76
CA THR A 79 -0.02 -5.49 -19.38
C THR A 79 -0.62 -4.49 -18.38
N HIS A 80 -0.77 -4.87 -17.11
CA HIS A 80 -1.35 -4.01 -16.08
C HIS A 80 -0.44 -2.78 -15.84
N GLY A 81 -0.97 -1.58 -16.15
CA GLY A 81 -0.23 -0.33 -16.03
C GLY A 81 0.61 0.07 -17.24
N GLN A 82 0.63 -0.72 -18.33
CA GLN A 82 1.17 -0.27 -19.62
C GLN A 82 0.09 0.45 -20.41
N SER A 83 0.43 1.61 -20.99
CA SER A 83 -0.45 2.25 -21.96
C SER A 83 -0.56 1.41 -23.23
N GLU A 84 -1.67 1.55 -23.94
CA GLU A 84 -1.92 0.84 -25.20
C GLU A 84 -0.82 1.18 -26.23
N GLU A 85 -0.41 2.45 -26.28
CA GLU A 85 0.64 2.94 -27.18
C GLU A 85 1.97 2.24 -26.90
N LYS A 86 2.36 2.10 -25.62
CA LYS A 86 3.62 1.43 -25.26
C LYS A 86 3.58 -0.06 -25.61
N ARG A 87 2.42 -0.69 -25.48
CA ARG A 87 2.22 -2.09 -25.86
C ARG A 87 2.37 -2.29 -27.37
N VAL A 88 1.79 -1.40 -28.18
CA VAL A 88 1.92 -1.43 -29.65
C VAL A 88 3.38 -1.24 -30.06
N GLU A 89 4.09 -0.29 -29.45
CA GLU A 89 5.52 -0.06 -29.67
C GLU A 89 6.38 -1.29 -29.36
N LEU A 90 6.20 -1.89 -28.17
CA LEU A 90 6.94 -3.09 -27.77
C LEU A 90 6.68 -4.28 -28.70
N THR A 91 5.46 -4.39 -29.22
CA THR A 91 5.08 -5.48 -30.14
C THR A 91 5.65 -5.25 -31.54
N ALA A 92 5.64 -4.01 -32.04
CA ALA A 92 6.27 -3.65 -33.30
C ALA A 92 7.79 -3.94 -33.28
N ASN A 93 8.47 -3.55 -32.19
CA ASN A 93 9.91 -3.78 -32.01
C ASN A 93 10.28 -5.27 -32.03
N ARG A 94 9.40 -6.17 -31.55
CA ARG A 94 9.64 -7.63 -31.58
C ARG A 94 9.77 -8.19 -32.99
N VAL A 95 9.15 -7.56 -33.98
CA VAL A 95 9.19 -7.95 -35.39
C VAL A 95 10.09 -7.04 -36.22
N GLY A 96 10.89 -6.18 -35.58
CA GLY A 96 11.76 -5.23 -36.27
C GLY A 96 11.02 -4.07 -36.95
N LEU A 97 9.76 -3.82 -36.57
CA LEU A 97 8.96 -2.70 -37.07
C LEU A 97 8.96 -1.55 -36.05
N LYS A 98 8.79 -0.33 -36.55
CA LYS A 98 8.67 0.88 -35.72
C LYS A 98 7.29 1.49 -35.88
N VAL A 99 6.70 1.95 -34.78
CA VAL A 99 5.39 2.62 -34.81
C VAL A 99 5.55 4.01 -35.43
N PRO A 100 4.71 4.39 -36.42
CA PRO A 100 4.76 5.72 -37.01
C PRO A 100 4.54 6.80 -35.96
N GLY A 101 5.39 7.83 -35.93
CA GLY A 101 5.29 8.95 -34.98
C GLY A 101 6.02 8.78 -33.64
N SER A 102 6.81 7.71 -33.46
CA SER A 102 7.62 7.48 -32.25
C SER A 102 8.96 8.25 -32.19
N ASP A 103 9.25 9.10 -33.18
CA ASP A 103 10.51 9.84 -33.35
C ASP A 103 10.43 11.34 -32.98
N VAL A 104 9.39 11.74 -32.24
CA VAL A 104 9.19 13.13 -31.80
C VAL A 104 9.34 13.24 -30.29
#